data_AF-A0A914Q0C0-F1
#
_entry.id   AF-A0A914Q0C0-F1
#
_cell.length_a   1.000
_cell.length_b   1.000
_cell.length_c   1.000
_cell.angle_alpha   90.00
_cell.angle_beta   90.00
_cell.angle_gamma   90.00
#
_symmetry.space_group_name_H-M   'P 1'
#
loop_
_entity.id
_entity.type
_entity.pdbx_description
1 polymer ?
#
loop_
_entity_poly.entity_id
_entity_poly.type
_entity_poly.pdbx_seq_one_letter_code
_entity_poly.pdbx_strand_id
1 'polypeptide(L)'
;MGEEMVELEHRDAHVSNILIENTKEEEIEFAINGKKCAVKTMKIMIKIIDFGKSRLRNGNEILFCNDWHIESNGSNETEEPGELHYEIYPQMNEITGGNWKDYFPKTNVLWLGYLIEILTRFNSSGLDSECLATEAFQKASKKKQTDEDIRKEREERKEIAMEFNAAIKNCNTADIF
;
A
#
# COMPACT_ATOMS: atom_id res chain seq x y z
N MET A 1 3.06 -14.06 -13.66
CA MET A 1 4.37 -13.52 -14.08
C MET A 1 4.40 -11.99 -13.88
N GLY A 2 3.67 -11.50 -12.86
CA GLY A 2 3.03 -10.19 -12.92
C GLY A 2 3.86 -9.02 -12.39
N GLU A 3 4.34 -9.06 -11.15
CA GLU A 3 4.91 -7.87 -10.47
C GLU A 3 6.15 -7.28 -11.16
N GLU A 4 7.02 -8.11 -11.76
CA GLU A 4 8.23 -7.64 -12.46
C GLU A 4 7.88 -7.06 -13.85
N MET A 5 6.83 -7.57 -14.50
CA MET A 5 6.36 -7.02 -15.78
C MET A 5 5.62 -5.69 -15.59
N VAL A 6 4.92 -5.53 -14.47
CA VAL A 6 4.24 -4.27 -14.13
C VAL A 6 5.12 -3.33 -13.31
N GLU A 7 6.32 -3.75 -12.92
CA GLU A 7 7.24 -2.97 -12.08
C GLU A 7 6.51 -2.22 -10.95
N LEU A 8 5.69 -2.95 -10.19
CA LEU A 8 4.78 -2.38 -9.21
C LEU A 8 5.54 -1.89 -7.97
N GLU A 9 5.23 -0.68 -7.52
CA GLU A 9 5.57 -0.13 -6.22
C GLU A 9 4.29 0.38 -5.55
N HIS A 10 3.97 -0.09 -4.33
CA HIS A 10 2.79 0.44 -3.63
C HIS A 10 3.02 1.85 -3.10
N ARG A 11 4.20 2.05 -2.50
CA ARG A 11 4.69 3.30 -1.89
C ARG A 11 3.86 3.88 -0.74
N ASP A 12 2.83 3.17 -0.29
CA ASP A 12 2.02 3.56 0.87
C ASP A 12 1.39 2.37 1.60
N ALA A 13 2.13 1.27 1.74
CA ALA A 13 1.60 0.01 2.29
C ALA A 13 1.66 0.00 3.83
N HIS A 14 1.13 1.05 4.46
CA HIS A 14 0.97 1.12 5.91
C HIS A 14 -0.20 0.25 6.40
N VAL A 15 -0.30 0.01 7.71
CA VAL A 15 -1.26 -0.97 8.27
C VAL A 15 -2.72 -0.73 7.91
N SER A 16 -3.18 0.53 7.77
CA SER A 16 -4.57 0.82 7.36
C SER A 16 -4.85 0.56 5.88
N ASN A 17 -3.82 0.31 5.06
CA ASN A 17 -3.92 -0.09 3.66
C ASN A 17 -3.80 -1.61 3.48
N ILE A 18 -3.78 -2.36 4.59
CA ILE A 18 -3.79 -3.82 4.62
C ILE A 18 -5.13 -4.28 5.20
N LEU A 19 -6.01 -4.80 4.36
CA LEU A 19 -7.26 -5.41 4.80
C LEU A 19 -7.05 -6.89 5.08
N ILE A 20 -7.72 -7.35 6.13
CA ILE A 20 -7.70 -8.74 6.58
C ILE A 20 -9.13 -9.25 6.56
N GLU A 21 -9.37 -10.37 5.88
CA GLU A 21 -10.66 -11.04 5.86
C GLU A 21 -10.51 -12.54 6.10
N ASN A 22 -11.57 -13.17 6.62
CA ASN A 22 -11.61 -14.63 6.72
C ASN A 22 -11.82 -15.25 5.33
N THR A 23 -11.11 -16.32 5.05
CA THR A 23 -11.28 -17.10 3.81
C THR A 23 -11.52 -18.58 4.10
N LYS A 24 -12.29 -19.22 3.22
CA LYS A 24 -12.50 -20.68 3.23
C LYS A 24 -11.39 -21.42 2.49
N GLU A 25 -10.71 -20.75 1.57
CA GLU A 25 -9.60 -21.29 0.80
C GLU A 25 -8.47 -21.72 1.73
N GLU A 26 -7.91 -22.91 1.51
CA GLU A 26 -6.77 -23.41 2.31
C GLU A 26 -5.44 -22.81 1.83
N GLU A 27 -5.33 -22.58 0.53
CA GLU A 27 -4.13 -22.04 -0.13
C GLU A 27 -4.52 -20.98 -1.16
N ILE A 28 -3.66 -20.00 -1.35
CA ILE A 28 -3.72 -19.04 -2.46
C ILE A 28 -2.61 -19.39 -3.43
N GLU A 29 -2.98 -19.69 -4.67
CA GLU A 29 -2.05 -19.96 -5.77
C GLU A 29 -1.70 -18.66 -6.52
N PHE A 30 -0.43 -18.51 -6.87
CA PHE A 30 0.08 -17.39 -7.66
C PHE A 30 1.30 -17.81 -8.47
N ALA A 31 1.78 -16.94 -9.38
CA ALA A 31 2.93 -17.25 -10.22
C ALA A 31 3.98 -16.14 -10.22
N ILE A 32 5.17 -16.45 -9.71
CA ILE A 32 6.36 -15.58 -9.76
C ILE A 32 7.24 -16.06 -10.91
N ASN A 33 7.51 -15.20 -11.89
CA ASN A 33 8.39 -15.50 -13.03
C ASN A 33 8.05 -16.83 -13.73
N GLY A 34 6.75 -17.06 -13.94
CA GLY A 34 6.19 -18.27 -14.57
C GLY A 34 6.18 -19.51 -13.69
N LYS A 35 6.75 -19.45 -12.48
CA LYS A 35 6.75 -20.56 -11.52
C LYS A 35 5.51 -20.47 -10.64
N LYS A 36 4.71 -21.53 -10.65
CA LYS A 36 3.57 -21.67 -9.74
C LYS A 36 4.06 -21.78 -8.30
N CYS A 37 3.42 -21.01 -7.43
CA CYS A 37 3.65 -20.94 -5.99
C CYS A 37 2.29 -21.02 -5.28
N ALA A 38 2.31 -21.50 -4.04
CA ALA A 38 1.13 -21.52 -3.19
C ALA A 38 1.53 -21.12 -1.77
N VAL A 39 0.66 -20.35 -1.12
CA VAL A 39 0.77 -19.98 0.30
C VAL A 39 -0.46 -20.47 1.03
N LYS A 40 -0.27 -21.10 2.18
CA LYS A 40 -1.37 -21.46 3.09
C LYS A 40 -2.00 -20.20 3.65
N THR A 41 -3.32 -20.10 3.57
CA THR A 41 -4.08 -18.93 4.03
C THR A 41 -4.15 -18.86 5.55
N MET A 42 -4.09 -20.01 6.23
CA MET A 42 -4.43 -20.11 7.66
C MET A 42 -5.82 -19.50 7.96
N LYS A 43 -6.76 -19.63 7.02
CA LYS A 43 -8.11 -19.03 7.06
C LYS A 43 -8.14 -17.50 7.01
N ILE A 44 -7.02 -16.87 6.70
CA ILE A 44 -6.89 -15.43 6.56
C ILE A 44 -6.48 -15.07 5.13
N MET A 45 -7.16 -14.08 4.57
CA MET A 45 -6.79 -13.46 3.30
C MET A 45 -6.41 -12.00 3.55
N ILE A 46 -5.27 -11.61 2.97
CA ILE A 46 -4.76 -10.25 3.03
C ILE A 46 -5.03 -9.57 1.69
N LYS A 47 -5.56 -8.35 1.72
CA LYS A 47 -5.76 -7.51 0.54
C LYS A 47 -5.06 -6.18 0.75
N ILE A 48 -4.16 -5.85 -0.17
CA ILE A 48 -3.51 -4.55 -0.23
C ILE A 48 -4.42 -3.58 -0.99
N ILE A 49 -4.66 -2.39 -0.44
CA ILE A 49 -5.57 -1.38 -0.97
C ILE A 49 -4.91 0.01 -1.03
N ASP A 50 -5.61 0.96 -1.64
CA ASP A 50 -5.19 2.37 -1.78
C ASP A 50 -3.87 2.54 -2.54
N PHE A 51 -3.98 2.35 -3.86
CA PHE A 51 -2.87 2.54 -4.78
C PHE A 51 -2.67 4.01 -5.19
N GLY A 52 -3.21 4.97 -4.43
CA GLY A 52 -3.18 6.40 -4.77
C GLY A 52 -1.78 7.00 -4.88
N LYS A 53 -0.79 6.42 -4.18
CA LYS A 53 0.64 6.80 -4.27
C LYS A 53 1.48 5.81 -5.07
N SER A 54 0.86 4.77 -5.62
CA SER A 54 1.59 3.69 -6.26
C SER A 54 2.18 4.09 -7.61
N ARG A 55 3.09 3.24 -8.08
CA ARG A 55 3.70 3.34 -9.39
C ARG A 55 3.67 1.98 -10.06
N LEU A 56 3.28 1.93 -11.33
CA LEU A 56 3.36 0.72 -12.15
C LEU A 56 3.65 1.07 -13.62
N ARG A 57 4.13 0.08 -14.36
CA ARG A 57 4.25 0.06 -15.81
C ARG A 57 3.03 -0.64 -16.41
N ASN A 58 2.34 0.05 -17.30
CA ASN A 58 1.24 -0.49 -18.11
C ASN A 58 1.66 -0.49 -19.58
N GLY A 59 2.23 -1.59 -20.05
CA GLY A 59 2.86 -1.66 -21.37
C GLY A 59 4.01 -0.66 -21.50
N ASN A 60 3.85 0.35 -22.37
CA ASN A 60 4.86 1.39 -22.58
C ASN A 60 4.66 2.62 -21.68
N GLU A 61 3.54 2.68 -20.94
CA GLU A 61 3.19 3.81 -20.09
C GLU A 61 3.61 3.54 -18.64
N ILE A 62 3.96 4.61 -17.92
CA ILE A 62 4.26 4.56 -16.49
C ILE A 62 3.18 5.36 -15.79
N LEU A 63 2.37 4.67 -14.99
CA LEU A 63 1.37 5.27 -14.13
C LEU A 63 2.02 5.50 -12.77
N PHE A 64 2.04 6.73 -12.30
CA PHE A 64 2.53 7.07 -10.96
C PHE A 64 1.89 8.37 -10.47
N CYS A 65 1.77 8.50 -9.16
CA CYS A 65 1.38 9.77 -8.54
C CYS A 65 2.62 10.63 -8.30
N ASN A 66 2.54 11.91 -8.69
CA ASN A 66 3.63 12.88 -8.52
C ASN A 66 3.42 13.81 -7.30
N ASP A 67 2.35 13.60 -6.52
CA ASP A 67 1.98 14.43 -5.38
C ASP A 67 2.61 13.91 -4.08
N TRP A 68 3.93 14.03 -4.00
CA TRP A 68 4.74 13.65 -2.82
C TRP A 68 5.02 14.82 -1.87
N HIS A 69 4.46 16.00 -2.17
CA HIS A 69 4.80 17.26 -1.49
C HIS A 69 4.23 17.37 -0.07
N ILE A 70 3.31 16.49 0.34
CA ILE A 70 2.50 16.69 1.55
C ILE A 70 3.16 16.12 2.82
N GLU A 71 4.11 15.19 2.72
CA GLU A 71 4.64 14.50 3.91
C GLU A 71 6.10 14.85 4.25
N SER A 72 6.80 15.58 3.36
CA SER A 72 8.17 16.04 3.64
C SER A 72 8.23 17.30 4.52
N ASN A 73 7.14 18.07 4.61
CA ASN A 73 7.11 19.35 5.34
C ASN A 73 6.00 19.43 6.42
N GLY A 74 5.30 18.33 6.69
CA GLY A 74 4.15 18.29 7.60
C GLY A 74 4.49 17.66 8.94
N SER A 75 5.27 18.34 9.77
CA SER A 75 5.02 18.29 11.20
C SER A 75 3.61 18.86 11.42
N ASN A 76 2.58 18.03 11.25
CA ASN A 76 1.27 18.40 11.74
C ASN A 76 1.46 18.58 13.25
N GLU A 77 1.41 19.82 13.72
CA GLU A 77 1.55 20.20 15.14
C GLU A 77 0.48 19.56 16.05
N THR A 78 -0.32 18.63 15.52
CA THR A 78 -1.37 17.85 16.16
C THR A 78 -1.13 16.34 16.17
N GLU A 79 -0.05 15.84 15.56
CA GLU A 79 0.19 14.40 15.42
C GLU A 79 1.41 13.99 16.26
N GLU A 80 1.22 13.01 17.14
CA GLU A 80 2.25 12.57 18.08
C GLU A 80 3.49 12.07 17.31
N PRO A 81 4.68 12.61 17.58
CA PRO A 81 5.93 12.09 17.03
C PRO A 81 6.06 10.60 17.36
N GLY A 82 6.13 9.73 16.35
CA GLY A 82 6.44 8.30 16.55
C GLY A 82 5.54 7.27 15.87
N GLU A 83 4.60 7.66 14.99
CA GLU A 83 3.93 6.67 14.14
C GLU A 83 4.92 6.21 13.05
N LEU A 84 5.47 4.99 13.22
CA LEU A 84 6.50 4.32 12.40
C LEU A 84 6.39 4.50 10.87
N HIS A 85 5.19 4.74 10.34
CA HIS A 85 4.99 4.91 8.90
C HIS A 85 5.51 6.27 8.39
N TYR A 86 5.54 7.32 9.21
CA TYR A 86 6.11 8.62 8.84
C TYR A 86 7.62 8.56 8.63
N GLU A 87 8.32 7.62 9.29
CA GLU A 87 9.76 7.39 9.11
C GLU A 87 10.09 6.75 7.75
N ILE A 88 9.09 6.17 7.07
CA ILE A 88 9.25 5.47 5.80
C ILE A 88 9.35 6.44 4.61
N TYR A 89 8.62 7.56 4.63
CA TYR A 89 8.61 8.51 3.52
C TYR A 89 9.97 9.18 3.25
N PRO A 90 10.72 9.67 4.26
CA PRO A 90 12.06 10.21 4.03
C PRO A 90 13.01 9.16 3.45
N GLN A 91 12.91 7.91 3.90
CA GLN A 91 13.72 6.80 3.39
C GLN A 91 13.37 6.46 1.93
N MET A 92 12.08 6.50 1.55
CA MET A 92 11.70 6.37 0.14
C MET A 92 12.22 7.54 -0.70
N ASN A 93 12.19 8.76 -0.18
CA ASN A 93 12.74 9.92 -0.87
C ASN A 93 14.27 9.81 -1.06
N GLU A 94 15.00 9.28 -0.08
CA GLU A 94 16.43 8.99 -0.20
C GLU A 94 16.70 7.91 -1.26
N ILE A 95 15.89 6.84 -1.29
CA ILE A 95 16.02 5.77 -2.29
C ILE A 95 15.75 6.27 -3.71
N THR A 96 14.74 7.10 -3.89
CA THR A 96 14.30 7.59 -5.22
C THR A 96 15.09 8.80 -5.69
N GLY A 97 15.75 9.53 -4.78
CA GLY A 97 16.38 10.81 -5.08
C GLY A 97 15.38 11.86 -5.60
N GLY A 98 14.11 11.74 -5.21
CA GLY A 98 13.00 12.55 -5.73
C GLY A 98 12.51 12.15 -7.13
N ASN A 99 13.09 11.14 -7.77
CA ASN A 99 12.62 10.62 -9.04
C ASN A 99 11.54 9.55 -8.83
N TRP A 100 10.28 9.98 -8.66
CA TRP A 100 9.16 9.07 -8.43
C TRP A 100 8.67 8.35 -9.69
N LYS A 101 9.19 8.70 -10.88
CA LYS A 101 8.78 8.05 -12.14
C LYS A 101 9.52 6.72 -12.36
N ASP A 102 10.79 6.68 -12.00
CA ASP A 102 11.63 5.49 -12.16
C ASP A 102 11.21 4.36 -11.22
N TYR A 103 11.72 3.16 -11.49
CA TYR A 103 11.37 1.95 -10.75
C TYR A 103 12.36 1.69 -9.61
N PHE A 104 11.87 1.72 -8.38
CA PHE A 104 12.64 1.45 -7.18
C PHE A 104 11.96 0.38 -6.32
N PRO A 105 12.06 -0.92 -6.66
CA PRO A 105 11.41 -2.00 -5.90
C PRO A 105 11.79 -2.06 -4.42
N LYS A 106 12.92 -1.42 -4.05
CA LYS A 106 13.35 -1.25 -2.66
C LYS A 106 12.31 -0.52 -1.79
N THR A 107 11.43 0.30 -2.37
CA THR A 107 10.33 0.94 -1.65
C THR A 107 9.32 -0.09 -1.11
N ASN A 108 9.03 -1.17 -1.85
CA ASN A 108 8.20 -2.27 -1.35
C ASN A 108 8.87 -3.02 -0.21
N VAL A 109 10.18 -3.27 -0.32
CA VAL A 109 10.96 -3.92 0.75
C VAL A 109 10.93 -3.09 2.03
N LEU A 110 11.00 -1.77 1.90
CA LEU A 110 10.92 -0.84 3.01
C LEU A 110 9.56 -0.91 3.73
N TRP A 111 8.45 -0.93 2.99
CA TRP A 111 7.11 -1.13 3.55
C TRP A 111 6.91 -2.51 4.18
N LEU A 112 7.46 -3.57 3.59
CA LEU A 112 7.46 -4.90 4.20
C LEU A 112 8.22 -4.92 5.54
N GLY A 113 9.36 -4.22 5.61
CA GLY A 113 10.10 -4.03 6.86
C GLY A 113 9.27 -3.33 7.93
N TYR A 114 8.57 -2.26 7.56
CA TYR A 114 7.61 -1.58 8.43
C TYR A 114 6.50 -2.53 8.94
N LEU A 115 5.88 -3.32 8.06
CA LEU A 115 4.81 -4.25 8.46
C LEU A 115 5.32 -5.34 9.42
N ILE A 116 6.53 -5.87 9.19
CA ILE A 116 7.15 -6.86 10.08
C ILE A 116 7.42 -6.27 11.47
N GLU A 117 7.92 -5.03 11.54
CA GLU A 117 8.16 -4.33 12.80
C GLU A 117 6.84 -4.17 13.59
N ILE A 118 5.79 -3.71 12.92
CA ILE A 118 4.45 -3.56 13.49
C ILE A 118 3.93 -4.90 14.04
N LEU A 119 3.98 -5.97 13.25
CA LEU A 119 3.54 -7.31 13.67
C LEU A 119 4.37 -7.85 14.85
N THR A 120 5.68 -7.59 14.86
CA THR A 120 6.58 -8.02 15.94
C THR A 120 6.27 -7.30 17.25
N ARG A 121 5.95 -5.99 17.18
CA ARG A 121 5.49 -5.22 18.35
C ARG A 121 4.18 -5.74 18.90
N PHE A 122 3.20 -6.07 18.04
CA PHE A 122 1.95 -6.67 18.50
C PHE A 122 2.17 -8.02 19.19
N ASN A 123 3.03 -8.86 18.63
CA ASN A 123 3.33 -10.19 19.20
C ASN A 123 4.07 -10.10 20.54
N SER A 124 4.91 -9.08 20.72
CA SER A 124 5.71 -8.87 21.94
C SER A 124 4.92 -8.22 23.08
N SER A 125 3.84 -7.50 22.76
CA SER A 125 3.07 -6.72 23.74
C SER A 125 2.13 -7.55 24.61
N GLY A 126 1.76 -8.78 24.22
CA GLY A 126 0.76 -9.59 24.94
C GLY A 126 -0.61 -8.90 25.14
N LEU A 127 -0.89 -7.84 24.38
CA LEU A 127 -2.11 -7.04 24.48
C LEU A 127 -3.20 -7.66 23.61
N ASP A 128 -4.40 -7.82 24.19
CA ASP A 128 -5.57 -8.38 23.51
C ASP A 128 -5.88 -7.63 22.20
N SER A 129 -5.88 -8.39 21.10
CA SER A 129 -6.06 -7.94 19.71
C SER A 129 -7.37 -7.17 19.45
N GLU A 130 -8.35 -7.27 20.35
CA GLU A 130 -9.67 -6.62 20.24
C GLU A 130 -9.61 -5.11 20.59
N CYS A 131 -8.68 -4.70 21.45
CA CYS A 131 -8.57 -3.31 21.91
C CYS A 131 -8.04 -2.39 20.80
N LEU A 132 -7.00 -2.83 20.08
CA LEU A 132 -6.26 -1.99 19.13
C LEU A 132 -6.98 -1.83 17.79
N ALA A 133 -7.70 -2.87 17.33
CA ALA A 133 -8.56 -2.78 16.15
C ALA A 133 -9.67 -1.73 16.34
N THR A 134 -10.20 -1.63 17.56
CA THR A 134 -11.25 -0.67 17.94
C THR A 134 -10.70 0.77 17.95
N GLU A 135 -9.49 0.98 18.47
CA GLU A 135 -8.85 2.30 18.50
C GLU A 135 -8.44 2.79 17.09
N ALA A 136 -7.92 1.90 16.24
CA ALA A 136 -7.58 2.22 14.85
C ALA A 136 -8.83 2.59 14.03
N PHE A 137 -9.94 1.86 14.20
CA PHE A 137 -11.23 2.17 13.56
C PHE A 137 -11.82 3.51 14.02
N GLN A 138 -11.71 3.82 15.31
CA GLN A 138 -12.18 5.09 15.88
C GLN A 138 -11.34 6.29 15.44
N LYS A 139 -10.02 6.13 15.27
CA LYS A 139 -9.14 7.17 14.72
C LYS A 139 -9.43 7.44 13.25
N ALA A 140 -9.67 6.41 12.43
CA ALA A 140 -10.02 6.55 11.02
C ALA A 140 -11.36 7.27 10.80
N SER A 141 -12.31 7.11 11.73
CA SER A 141 -13.66 7.68 11.64
C SER A 141 -13.75 9.19 11.95
N LYS A 142 -12.67 9.83 12.44
CA LYS A 142 -12.68 11.25 12.89
C LYS A 142 -12.14 12.27 11.88
N LYS A 143 -11.65 11.87 10.70
CA LYS A 143 -11.14 12.82 9.69
C LYS A 143 -12.29 13.40 8.85
N LYS A 144 -12.94 14.47 9.34
CA LYS A 144 -13.73 15.39 8.50
C LYS A 144 -12.89 16.62 8.19
N GLN A 145 -12.55 16.84 6.92
CA GLN A 145 -11.95 18.07 6.44
C GLN A 145 -12.61 18.49 5.12
N THR A 146 -12.67 19.81 4.93
CA THR A 146 -13.60 20.59 4.10
C THR A 146 -13.61 20.31 2.59
N ASP A 147 -14.77 20.54 1.96
CA ASP A 147 -15.36 19.64 0.94
C ASP A 147 -15.18 20.00 -0.56
N GLU A 148 -14.44 21.03 -0.98
CA GLU A 148 -14.38 21.40 -2.42
C GLU A 148 -13.02 21.14 -3.10
N ASP A 149 -11.90 21.59 -2.54
CA ASP A 149 -10.57 21.33 -3.13
C ASP A 149 -10.17 19.84 -3.00
N ILE A 150 -10.49 19.24 -1.85
CA ILE A 150 -10.34 17.79 -1.62
C ILE A 150 -11.17 16.99 -2.61
N ARG A 151 -12.35 17.50 -3.03
CA ARG A 151 -13.21 16.79 -3.98
C ARG A 151 -12.55 16.69 -5.34
N LYS A 152 -11.95 17.78 -5.83
CA LYS A 152 -11.29 17.79 -7.14
C LYS A 152 -10.04 16.90 -7.13
N GLU A 153 -9.23 17.00 -6.08
CA GLU A 153 -8.06 16.14 -5.86
C GLU A 153 -8.46 14.65 -5.70
N ARG A 154 -9.56 14.36 -5.01
CA ARG A 154 -10.13 13.00 -4.93
C ARG A 154 -10.65 12.48 -6.26
N GLU A 155 -11.23 13.32 -7.12
CA GLU A 155 -11.68 12.88 -8.45
C GLU A 155 -10.49 12.58 -9.37
N GLU A 156 -9.44 13.41 -9.36
CA GLU A 156 -8.19 13.13 -10.10
C GLU A 156 -7.51 11.85 -9.59
N ARG A 157 -7.44 11.67 -8.25
CA ARG A 157 -6.95 10.43 -7.63
C ARG A 157 -7.83 9.22 -7.96
N LYS A 158 -9.15 9.41 -8.11
CA LYS A 158 -10.07 8.34 -8.53
C LYS A 158 -9.84 7.93 -9.98
N GLU A 159 -9.59 8.87 -10.88
CA GLU A 159 -9.30 8.56 -12.29
C GLU A 159 -8.00 7.76 -12.40
N ILE A 160 -6.93 8.24 -11.75
CA ILE A 160 -5.66 7.51 -11.65
C ILE A 160 -5.86 6.14 -10.99
N ALA A 161 -6.61 6.07 -9.89
CA ALA A 161 -6.89 4.79 -9.22
C ALA A 161 -7.76 3.85 -10.08
N MET A 162 -8.67 4.37 -10.90
CA MET A 162 -9.47 3.56 -11.84
C MET A 162 -8.58 3.02 -12.95
N GLU A 163 -7.70 3.83 -13.54
CA GLU A 163 -6.70 3.38 -14.51
C GLU A 163 -5.75 2.36 -13.91
N PHE A 164 -5.31 2.58 -12.67
CA PHE A 164 -4.44 1.67 -11.93
C PHE A 164 -5.13 0.32 -11.68
N ASN A 165 -6.38 0.35 -11.20
CA ASN A 165 -7.18 -0.86 -10.99
C ASN A 165 -7.49 -1.59 -12.31
N ALA A 166 -7.69 -0.86 -13.41
CA ALA A 166 -7.87 -1.44 -14.73
C ALA A 166 -6.58 -2.10 -15.24
N ALA A 167 -5.44 -1.45 -15.06
CA ALA A 167 -4.12 -1.99 -15.40
C ALA A 167 -3.82 -3.28 -14.62
N ILE A 168 -4.07 -3.29 -13.30
CA ILE A 168 -3.93 -4.50 -12.47
C ILE A 168 -4.86 -5.62 -12.96
N LYS A 169 -6.13 -5.32 -13.25
CA LYS A 169 -7.08 -6.33 -13.75
C LYS A 169 -6.65 -6.91 -15.09
N ASN A 170 -6.16 -6.08 -16.01
CA ASN A 170 -5.67 -6.51 -17.32
C ASN A 170 -4.40 -7.38 -17.20
N CYS A 171 -3.56 -7.13 -16.20
CA CYS A 171 -2.41 -7.99 -15.93
C CYS A 171 -2.83 -9.37 -15.36
N ASN A 172 -3.88 -9.40 -14.53
CA ASN A 172 -4.43 -10.66 -14.02
C ASN A 172 -5.18 -11.49 -15.08
N THR A 173 -5.74 -10.87 -16.12
CA THR A 173 -6.46 -11.60 -17.18
C THR A 173 -5.55 -12.07 -18.32
N ALA A 174 -4.40 -11.44 -18.55
CA ALA A 174 -3.43 -11.87 -19.57
C ALA A 174 -2.63 -13.12 -19.19
N ASP A 175 -2.61 -13.49 -17.90
CA ASP A 175 -1.80 -14.60 -17.34
C ASP A 175 -2.64 -15.85 -16.97
N ILE A 176 -3.90 -15.94 -17.41
CA ILE A 176 -4.73 -17.16 -17.27
C ILE A 176 -5.05 -17.71 -18.66
N PHE A 177 -4.03 -18.17 -19.40
CA PHE A 177 -4.05 -19.32 -20.32
C PHE A 177 -2.64 -19.73 -20.70
#